data_AF-A0AAC9NCA0-F1
#
_entry.id   AF-A0AAC9NCA0-F1
#
_cell.length_a   1.000
_cell.length_b   1.000
_cell.length_c   1.000
_cell.angle_alpha   90.00
_cell.angle_beta   90.00
_cell.angle_gamma   90.00
#
_symmetry.space_group_name_H-M   'P 1'
#
loop_
_entity.id
_entity.type
_entity.pdbx_description
1 polymer ?
#
loop_
_entity_poly.entity_id
_entity_poly.type
_entity_poly.pdbx_seq_one_letter_code
_entity_poly.pdbx_strand_id
1 'polypeptide(L)'
;MKGKKITLRKQFLIKVLSILFIIAIISGLAQLYYMKEQIVKQSHIQATAVANTMIRGLEQTDLATSTIENQIDSKLVSYASHIGTLLKGKKAKEIKQDELNRIKKKLGLAGISILKETPDDFVAIQSTQKAEIGFSFKEYGYFEVGKLLMSGKLPEVPGATYTNPYTLVLPIAKSASHTDQSKFFKYAYYYEEGTDFIINPFIEANEVNHYMENVGPDTEIKKLVKDSEFVEEIGVLNPKVIANPSLEKQIYPPLKKIEAGNFKFATEKDTQMLTQSNLKTQTLIETVKDKKLYKMFIPLNENRVIYIALDYNKMSGPLYRYSIILIISGLASLVVLFLLTARFFNRIYENIQKIEKQIASLKEGDLTVKSEIKDGSELEVLSKSTNRMVDKLNKLITDTREQANKTQRLSVMLESEASNSVEKMYTLSTESTIKSREQLNEIMNFLDEIGTFMKNAPQQGNVKEILDKVDELKKIAKDKTAATTDMTITLSDLIQSLHEQASELSDISRSLLDYMGKFKL
;
A
#
# COMPACT_ATOMS: atom_id res chain seq x y z
N MET A 1 -0.67 -36.86 -26.25
CA MET A 1 -1.61 -36.19 -25.31
C MET A 1 -1.96 -34.81 -25.84
N LYS A 2 -3.16 -34.60 -26.41
CA LYS A 2 -3.63 -33.27 -26.84
C LYS A 2 -3.84 -32.41 -25.58
N GLY A 3 -3.04 -31.36 -25.40
CA GLY A 3 -3.14 -30.46 -24.24
C GLY A 3 -4.56 -29.91 -24.09
N LYS A 4 -5.11 -29.98 -22.88
CA LYS A 4 -6.42 -29.38 -22.53
C LYS A 4 -6.43 -27.92 -22.99
N LYS A 5 -7.26 -27.57 -23.97
CA LYS A 5 -7.46 -26.18 -24.40
C LYS A 5 -7.97 -25.37 -23.20
N ILE A 6 -7.12 -24.50 -22.66
CA ILE A 6 -7.48 -23.57 -21.58
C ILE A 6 -8.39 -22.51 -22.18
N THR A 7 -9.61 -22.34 -21.65
CA THR A 7 -10.57 -21.32 -22.14
C THR A 7 -10.00 -19.91 -21.98
N LEU A 8 -10.40 -18.98 -22.84
CA LEU A 8 -10.02 -17.56 -22.75
C LEU A 8 -10.30 -16.97 -21.35
N ARG A 9 -11.42 -17.36 -20.74
CA ARG A 9 -11.76 -17.04 -19.34
C ARG A 9 -10.64 -17.43 -18.36
N LYS A 10 -10.19 -18.69 -18.41
CA LYS A 10 -9.17 -19.18 -17.47
C LYS A 10 -7.81 -18.55 -17.76
N GLN A 11 -7.46 -18.33 -19.03
CA GLN A 11 -6.22 -17.61 -19.38
C GLN A 11 -6.21 -16.18 -18.84
N PHE A 12 -7.32 -15.46 -18.99
CA PHE A 12 -7.45 -14.09 -18.51
C PHE A 12 -7.36 -14.01 -16.98
N LEU A 13 -8.13 -14.85 -16.26
CA LEU A 13 -8.12 -14.87 -14.80
C LEU A 13 -6.74 -15.20 -14.23
N ILE A 14 -6.02 -16.16 -14.83
CA ILE A 14 -4.65 -16.50 -14.42
C ILE A 14 -3.71 -15.31 -14.64
N LYS A 15 -3.76 -14.65 -15.80
CA LYS A 15 -2.91 -13.48 -16.08
C LYS A 15 -3.14 -12.34 -15.10
N VAL A 16 -4.41 -12.00 -14.84
CA VAL A 16 -4.76 -10.95 -13.87
C VAL A 16 -4.29 -11.34 -12.47
N LEU A 17 -4.54 -12.57 -12.03
CA LEU A 17 -4.09 -13.05 -10.72
C LEU A 17 -2.56 -12.97 -10.59
N SER A 18 -1.81 -13.40 -11.60
CA SER A 18 -0.35 -13.33 -11.60
C SER A 18 0.15 -11.89 -11.51
N ILE A 19 -0.46 -10.95 -12.24
CA ILE A 19 -0.10 -9.53 -12.18
C ILE A 19 -0.38 -8.96 -10.78
N LEU A 20 -1.57 -9.22 -10.22
CA LEU A 20 -1.92 -8.75 -8.87
C LEU A 20 -1.01 -9.34 -7.81
N PHE A 21 -0.60 -10.60 -7.97
CA PHE A 21 0.33 -11.27 -7.07
C PHE A 21 1.74 -10.64 -7.12
N ILE A 22 2.24 -10.31 -8.32
CA ILE A 22 3.52 -9.59 -8.48
C ILE A 22 3.43 -8.22 -7.82
N ILE A 23 2.34 -7.48 -8.05
CA ILE A 23 2.10 -6.17 -7.40
C ILE A 23 2.08 -6.32 -5.88
N ALA A 24 1.38 -7.32 -5.35
CA ALA A 24 1.32 -7.58 -3.91
C ALA A 24 2.71 -7.86 -3.31
N ILE A 25 3.55 -8.66 -3.99
CA ILE A 25 4.91 -8.94 -3.54
C ILE A 25 5.76 -7.67 -3.54
N ILE A 26 5.79 -6.94 -4.66
CA ILE A 26 6.62 -5.73 -4.79
C ILE A 26 6.18 -4.68 -3.78
N SER A 27 4.88 -4.43 -3.67
CA SER A 27 4.32 -3.47 -2.72
C SER A 27 4.59 -3.90 -1.28
N GLY A 28 4.43 -5.19 -0.95
CA GLY A 28 4.70 -5.72 0.39
C GLY A 28 6.17 -5.58 0.78
N LEU A 29 7.10 -5.91 -0.12
CA LEU A 29 8.54 -5.73 0.11
C LEU A 29 8.90 -4.26 0.33
N ALA A 30 8.39 -3.37 -0.53
CA ALA A 30 8.61 -1.93 -0.38
C ALA A 30 8.06 -1.42 0.96
N GLN A 31 6.85 -1.84 1.33
CA GLN A 31 6.22 -1.42 2.58
C GLN A 31 6.97 -1.92 3.82
N LEU A 32 7.48 -3.15 3.81
CA LEU A 32 8.32 -3.68 4.88
C LEU A 32 9.64 -2.90 5.02
N TYR A 33 10.25 -2.52 3.89
CA TYR A 33 11.45 -1.69 3.89
C TYR A 33 11.20 -0.31 4.49
N TYR A 34 10.17 0.42 3.99
CA TYR A 34 9.80 1.73 4.52
C TYR A 34 9.38 1.68 5.99
N MET A 35 8.67 0.63 6.40
CA MET A 35 8.29 0.42 7.81
C MET A 35 9.53 0.37 8.70
N LYS A 36 10.55 -0.42 8.33
CA LYS A 36 11.78 -0.55 9.12
C LYS A 36 12.49 0.80 9.26
N GLU A 37 12.67 1.52 8.16
CA GLU A 37 13.29 2.86 8.15
C GLU A 37 12.49 3.88 8.99
N GLN A 38 11.17 3.91 8.80
CA GLN A 38 10.28 4.84 9.51
C GLN A 38 10.31 4.59 11.02
N ILE A 39 10.33 3.33 11.46
CA ILE A 39 10.40 2.96 12.88
C ILE A 39 11.71 3.46 13.49
N VAL A 40 12.85 3.22 12.83
CA VAL A 40 14.16 3.67 13.34
C VAL A 40 14.20 5.20 13.41
N LYS A 41 13.78 5.88 12.35
CA LYS A 41 13.75 7.35 12.28
C LYS A 41 12.83 7.95 13.35
N GLN A 42 11.61 7.44 13.48
CA GLN A 42 10.66 7.95 14.47
C GLN A 42 11.11 7.67 15.90
N SER A 43 11.74 6.51 16.13
CA SER A 43 12.33 6.20 17.44
C SER A 43 13.44 7.17 17.80
N HIS A 44 14.31 7.51 16.84
CA HIS A 44 15.36 8.50 17.05
C HIS A 44 14.80 9.91 17.35
N ILE A 45 13.76 10.34 16.64
CA ILE A 45 13.09 11.63 16.88
C ILE A 45 12.50 11.69 18.29
N GLN A 46 11.80 10.63 18.72
CA GLN A 46 11.24 10.55 20.07
C GLN A 46 12.35 10.55 21.14
N ALA A 47 13.41 9.78 20.94
CA ALA A 47 14.56 9.75 21.85
C ALA A 47 15.22 11.12 21.98
N THR A 48 15.38 11.83 20.87
CA THR A 48 15.95 13.18 20.81
C THR A 48 15.04 14.19 21.51
N ALA A 49 13.71 14.02 21.45
CA ALA A 49 12.78 14.88 22.16
C ALA A 49 12.91 14.73 23.69
N VAL A 50 13.02 13.49 24.18
CA VAL A 50 13.28 13.22 25.61
C VAL A 50 14.64 13.79 26.01
N ALA A 51 15.67 13.56 25.20
CA ALA A 51 17.00 14.09 25.42
C ALA A 51 17.04 15.61 25.53
N ASN A 52 16.44 16.32 24.58
CA ASN A 52 16.41 17.78 24.59
C ASN A 52 15.63 18.34 25.79
N THR A 53 14.61 17.61 26.26
CA THR A 53 13.88 17.98 27.47
C THR A 53 14.77 17.82 28.70
N MET A 54 15.52 16.72 28.79
CA MET A 54 16.53 16.51 29.83
C MET A 54 17.64 17.56 29.80
N ILE A 55 18.22 17.86 28.63
CA ILE A 55 19.29 18.84 28.48
C ILE A 55 18.82 20.21 28.98
N ARG A 56 17.66 20.69 28.52
CA ARG A 56 17.11 21.96 28.98
C ARG A 56 16.82 21.97 30.48
N GLY A 57 16.28 20.88 31.01
CA GLY A 57 16.05 20.73 32.45
C GLY A 57 17.35 20.86 33.24
N LEU A 58 18.39 20.14 32.82
CA LEU A 58 19.72 20.20 33.46
C LEU A 58 20.35 21.59 33.36
N GLU A 59 20.35 22.21 32.18
CA GLU A 59 20.88 23.57 31.97
C GLU A 59 20.17 24.60 32.86
N GLN A 60 18.83 24.50 32.98
CA GLN A 60 18.05 25.37 33.85
C GLN A 60 18.37 25.15 35.33
N THR A 61 18.48 23.88 35.76
CA THR A 61 18.84 23.56 37.15
C THR A 61 20.28 23.97 37.48
N ASP A 62 21.22 23.76 36.56
CA ASP A 62 22.63 24.15 36.73
C ASP A 62 22.77 25.66 36.81
N LEU A 63 22.06 26.41 35.95
CA LEU A 63 22.05 27.86 35.97
C LEU A 63 21.45 28.39 37.28
N ALA A 64 20.32 27.83 37.71
CA ALA A 64 19.69 28.22 38.97
C ALA A 64 20.61 27.94 40.17
N THR A 65 21.20 26.74 40.22
CA THR A 65 22.10 26.31 41.30
C THR A 65 23.33 27.20 41.34
N SER A 66 24.03 27.37 40.22
CA SER A 66 25.23 28.22 40.14
C SER A 66 24.93 29.68 40.48
N THR A 67 23.76 30.21 40.10
CA THR A 67 23.36 31.58 40.46
C THR A 67 23.17 31.72 41.98
N ILE A 68 22.47 30.77 42.61
CA ILE A 68 22.29 30.77 44.08
C ILE A 68 23.64 30.62 44.78
N GLU A 69 24.47 29.67 44.33
CA GLU A 69 25.81 29.42 44.87
C GLU A 69 26.66 30.70 44.79
N ASN A 70 26.73 31.36 43.63
CA ASN A 70 27.54 32.57 43.43
C ASN A 70 27.11 33.75 44.31
N GLN A 71 25.82 33.89 44.59
CA GLN A 71 25.33 34.91 45.54
C GLN A 71 25.80 34.61 46.96
N ILE A 72 25.76 33.34 47.35
CA ILE A 72 26.28 32.89 48.64
C ILE A 72 27.81 33.07 48.68
N ASP A 73 28.53 32.75 47.61
CA ASP A 73 29.99 32.94 47.51
C ASP A 73 30.36 34.40 47.78
N SER A 74 29.74 35.32 47.05
CA SER A 74 30.01 36.76 47.19
C SER A 74 29.80 37.23 48.63
N LYS A 75 28.76 36.72 49.30
CA LYS A 75 28.46 37.02 50.71
C LYS A 75 29.50 36.40 51.65
N LEU A 76 29.86 35.13 51.46
CA LEU A 76 30.84 34.42 52.28
C LEU A 76 32.24 35.02 52.13
N VAL A 77 32.69 35.37 50.93
CA VAL A 77 33.96 36.06 50.67
C VAL A 77 33.99 37.40 51.41
N SER A 78 32.92 38.20 51.29
CA SER A 78 32.81 39.47 52.01
C SER A 78 32.87 39.28 53.53
N TYR A 79 32.20 38.25 54.05
CA TYR A 79 32.24 37.94 55.48
C TYR A 79 33.60 37.43 55.92
N ALA A 80 34.26 36.58 55.15
CA ALA A 80 35.58 36.05 55.46
C ALA A 80 36.61 37.18 55.56
N SER A 81 36.61 38.09 54.59
CA SER A 81 37.47 39.28 54.60
C SER A 81 37.17 40.21 55.79
N HIS A 82 35.89 40.43 56.10
CA HIS A 82 35.52 41.24 57.28
C HIS A 82 35.96 40.59 58.60
N ILE A 83 35.84 39.27 58.73
CA ILE A 83 36.35 38.52 59.88
C ILE A 83 37.88 38.66 59.97
N GLY A 84 38.59 38.56 58.84
CA GLY A 84 40.03 38.81 58.76
C GLY A 84 40.42 40.18 59.29
N THR A 85 39.70 41.22 58.87
CA THR A 85 39.90 42.59 59.36
C THR A 85 39.69 42.70 60.88
N LEU A 86 38.67 42.04 61.44
CA LEU A 86 38.37 42.07 62.87
C LEU A 86 39.41 41.31 63.72
N LEU A 87 40.02 40.26 63.16
CA LEU A 87 41.01 39.42 63.84
C LEU A 87 42.45 39.84 63.55
N LYS A 88 42.65 40.88 62.74
CA LYS A 88 43.96 41.36 62.31
C LYS A 88 44.85 41.70 63.50
N GLY A 89 46.11 41.26 63.43
CA GLY A 89 47.10 41.48 64.49
C GLY A 89 47.08 40.45 65.63
N LYS A 90 46.10 39.53 65.66
CA LYS A 90 46.08 38.41 66.60
C LYS A 90 46.78 37.18 66.04
N LYS A 91 47.30 36.34 66.93
CA LYS A 91 47.73 34.97 66.60
C LYS A 91 46.60 33.98 66.80
N ALA A 92 46.66 32.85 66.09
CA ALA A 92 45.63 31.80 66.13
C ALA A 92 45.27 31.36 67.55
N LYS A 93 46.26 31.28 68.45
CA LYS A 93 46.10 30.88 69.86
C LYS A 93 45.46 31.95 70.76
N GLU A 94 45.41 33.20 70.31
CA GLU A 94 44.86 34.33 71.07
C GLU A 94 43.36 34.52 70.81
N ILE A 95 42.84 33.89 69.75
CA ILE A 95 41.44 34.00 69.34
C ILE A 95 40.58 33.14 70.26
N LYS A 96 39.65 33.77 70.98
CA LYS A 96 38.75 33.11 71.93
C LYS A 96 37.42 32.71 71.27
N GLN A 97 36.81 31.64 71.77
CA GLN A 97 35.50 31.17 71.28
C GLN A 97 34.41 32.22 71.37
N ASP A 98 34.36 32.97 72.49
CA ASP A 98 33.33 33.99 72.71
C ASP A 98 33.41 35.14 71.72
N GLU A 99 34.62 35.49 71.27
CA GLU A 99 34.82 36.47 70.22
C GLU A 99 34.25 35.97 68.89
N LEU A 100 34.59 34.74 68.49
CA LEU A 100 34.03 34.13 67.28
C LEU A 100 32.51 34.00 67.34
N ASN A 101 31.94 33.67 68.52
CA ASN A 101 30.49 33.59 68.72
C ASN A 101 29.79 34.95 68.53
N ARG A 102 30.40 36.05 68.99
CA ARG A 102 29.89 37.41 68.77
C ARG A 102 29.90 37.76 67.28
N ILE A 103 30.99 37.47 66.59
CA ILE A 103 31.14 37.72 65.14
C ILE A 103 30.12 36.88 64.35
N LYS A 104 30.02 35.58 64.65
CA LYS A 104 29.03 34.66 64.07
C LYS A 104 27.62 35.24 64.17
N LYS A 105 27.20 35.66 65.37
CA LYS A 105 25.86 36.20 65.61
C LYS A 105 25.61 37.49 64.81
N LYS A 106 26.61 38.37 64.72
CA LYS A 106 26.52 39.63 63.97
C LYS A 106 26.39 39.41 62.46
N LEU A 107 27.08 38.42 61.92
CA LEU A 107 27.09 38.11 60.49
C LEU A 107 26.02 37.09 60.06
N GLY A 108 25.30 36.50 61.01
CA GLY A 108 24.28 35.48 60.73
C GLY A 108 24.88 34.20 60.15
N LEU A 109 26.08 33.81 60.59
CA LEU A 109 26.77 32.61 60.14
C LEU A 109 26.33 31.37 60.93
N ALA A 110 26.42 30.19 60.31
CA ALA A 110 26.26 28.94 61.03
C ALA A 110 27.46 28.70 61.96
N GLY A 111 28.66 29.00 61.48
CA GLY A 111 29.86 29.03 62.30
C GLY A 111 31.08 29.65 61.65
N ILE A 112 32.13 29.75 62.47
CA ILE A 112 33.45 30.23 62.11
C ILE A 112 34.46 29.28 62.76
N SER A 113 35.40 28.77 61.97
CA SER A 113 36.55 27.97 62.41
C SER A 113 37.86 28.70 62.09
N ILE A 114 38.89 28.48 62.91
CA ILE A 114 40.24 29.00 62.74
C ILE A 114 41.17 27.79 62.59
N LEU A 115 41.78 27.69 61.41
CA LEU A 115 42.68 26.60 61.06
C LEU A 115 44.12 27.08 61.18
N LYS A 116 44.94 26.30 61.87
CA LYS A 116 46.37 26.59 62.04
C LYS A 116 47.20 25.52 61.32
N GLU A 117 48.27 25.96 60.67
CA GLU A 117 49.26 25.09 60.07
C GLU A 117 49.98 24.25 61.14
N THR A 118 50.11 22.96 60.88
CA THR A 118 51.00 22.02 61.57
C THR A 118 52.02 21.48 60.56
N PRO A 119 53.07 20.75 60.98
CA PRO A 119 54.13 20.30 60.06
C PRO A 119 53.63 19.50 58.84
N ASP A 120 52.47 18.85 58.93
CA ASP A 120 51.92 17.99 57.89
C ASP A 120 50.41 18.18 57.66
N ASP A 121 49.79 19.25 58.18
CA ASP A 121 48.34 19.48 58.05
C ASP A 121 47.93 20.95 58.29
N PHE A 122 46.66 21.27 58.03
CA PHE A 122 45.94 22.40 58.61
C PHE A 122 44.79 21.89 59.46
N VAL A 123 44.80 22.23 60.74
CA VAL A 123 43.83 21.72 61.70
C VAL A 123 43.03 22.86 62.30
N ALA A 124 41.71 22.70 62.38
CA ALA A 124 40.82 23.61 63.07
C ALA A 124 41.09 23.57 64.60
N ILE A 125 41.83 24.56 65.11
CA ILE A 125 42.19 24.63 66.53
C ILE A 125 41.14 25.34 67.37
N GLN A 126 40.27 26.14 66.75
CA GLN A 126 39.23 26.92 67.41
C GLN A 126 38.00 27.02 66.51
N SER A 127 36.80 26.84 67.06
CA SER A 127 35.56 27.03 66.31
C SER A 127 34.38 27.43 67.19
N THR A 128 33.41 28.10 66.58
CA THR A 128 32.08 28.33 67.19
C THR A 128 31.23 27.05 67.28
N GLN A 129 31.61 25.99 66.57
CA GLN A 129 30.94 24.69 66.63
C GLN A 129 31.92 23.61 67.10
N LYS A 130 31.56 22.86 68.14
CA LYS A 130 32.46 21.87 68.75
C LYS A 130 32.86 20.76 67.78
N ALA A 131 31.96 20.35 66.89
CA ALA A 131 32.19 19.30 65.91
C ALA A 131 33.26 19.66 64.86
N GLU A 132 33.49 20.95 64.62
CA GLU A 132 34.48 21.43 63.66
C GLU A 132 35.90 21.48 64.24
N ILE A 133 36.05 21.41 65.58
CA ILE A 133 37.38 21.40 66.22
C ILE A 133 38.07 20.07 65.89
N GLY A 134 39.29 20.15 65.37
CA GLY A 134 40.06 19.00 64.90
C GLY A 134 39.86 18.66 63.42
N PHE A 135 39.04 19.41 62.67
CA PHE A 135 38.89 19.23 61.22
C PHE A 135 40.26 19.36 60.52
N SER A 136 40.62 18.34 59.73
CA SER A 136 41.93 18.16 59.08
C SER A 136 41.83 18.41 57.57
N PHE A 137 42.67 19.29 57.02
CA PHE A 137 42.75 19.45 55.57
C PHE A 137 43.32 18.20 54.88
N LYS A 138 44.31 17.55 55.50
CA LYS A 138 44.97 16.35 54.96
C LYS A 138 44.00 15.19 54.78
N GLU A 139 43.09 14.96 55.73
CA GLU A 139 42.10 13.87 55.67
C GLU A 139 41.20 13.97 54.42
N TYR A 140 40.95 15.19 53.95
CA TYR A 140 40.09 15.48 52.80
C TYR A 140 40.84 15.91 51.54
N GLY A 141 42.17 15.73 51.49
CA GLY A 141 43.00 16.04 50.32
C GLY A 141 43.30 17.53 50.10
N TYR A 142 43.09 18.38 51.11
CA TYR A 142 43.22 19.84 51.04
C TYR A 142 44.52 20.40 51.61
N PHE A 143 45.48 19.57 52.03
CA PHE A 143 46.71 20.06 52.66
C PHE A 143 47.51 21.03 51.76
N GLU A 144 47.72 20.67 50.48
CA GLU A 144 48.39 21.55 49.52
C GLU A 144 47.61 22.85 49.26
N VAL A 145 46.28 22.79 49.31
CA VAL A 145 45.40 23.95 49.14
C VAL A 145 45.62 24.97 50.25
N GLY A 146 45.74 24.52 51.50
CA GLY A 146 46.07 25.40 52.63
C GLY A 146 47.42 26.11 52.45
N LYS A 147 48.45 25.38 51.99
CA LYS A 147 49.77 25.97 51.70
C LYS A 147 49.70 27.02 50.58
N LEU A 148 48.94 26.74 49.52
CA LEU A 148 48.76 27.70 48.42
C LEU A 148 48.10 28.99 48.90
N LEU A 149 47.02 28.89 49.67
CA LEU A 149 46.30 30.04 50.26
C LEU A 149 47.23 30.89 51.14
N MET A 150 48.01 30.28 52.04
CA MET A 150 48.94 31.02 52.91
C MET A 150 50.12 31.65 52.15
N SER A 151 50.48 31.07 50.99
CA SER A 151 51.54 31.61 50.12
C SER A 151 51.05 32.67 49.13
N GLY A 152 49.76 33.00 49.13
CA GLY A 152 49.16 33.93 48.16
C GLY A 152 49.19 33.40 46.73
N LYS A 153 49.00 32.09 46.55
CA LYS A 153 48.91 31.43 45.24
C LYS A 153 47.51 30.90 45.02
N LEU A 154 47.05 30.94 43.78
CA LEU A 154 45.71 30.47 43.40
C LEU A 154 45.57 28.96 43.68
N PRO A 155 44.63 28.52 44.54
CA PRO A 155 44.33 27.11 44.71
C PRO A 155 43.42 26.62 43.57
N GLU A 156 43.83 25.58 42.87
CA GLU A 156 42.98 24.89 41.89
C GLU A 156 42.30 23.68 42.55
N VAL A 157 41.01 23.82 42.86
CA VAL A 157 40.20 22.77 43.47
C VAL A 157 39.06 22.40 42.53
N PRO A 158 38.97 21.13 42.07
CA PRO A 158 37.85 20.68 41.25
C PRO A 158 36.51 20.93 41.95
N GLY A 159 35.61 21.62 41.24
CA GLY A 159 34.25 21.92 41.73
C GLY A 159 34.15 23.11 42.68
N ALA A 160 35.24 23.82 43.00
CA ALA A 160 35.16 25.06 43.76
C ALA A 160 34.27 26.10 43.05
N THR A 161 33.44 26.81 43.81
CA THR A 161 32.51 27.81 43.28
C THR A 161 33.15 29.19 43.17
N TYR A 162 34.19 29.45 43.97
CA TYR A 162 34.98 30.67 43.89
C TYR A 162 36.42 30.42 44.34
N THR A 163 37.41 30.96 43.61
CA THR A 163 38.83 30.93 44.00
C THR A 163 39.52 32.25 43.68
N ASN A 164 40.41 32.66 44.59
CA ASN A 164 41.42 33.69 44.35
C ASN A 164 42.69 33.32 45.18
N PRO A 165 43.81 34.07 45.07
CA PRO A 165 45.06 33.72 45.76
C PRO A 165 44.98 33.53 47.28
N TYR A 166 43.95 34.07 47.94
CA TYR A 166 43.78 34.03 49.39
C TYR A 166 42.45 33.44 49.84
N THR A 167 41.57 33.09 48.90
CA THR A 167 40.20 32.67 49.19
C THR A 167 39.82 31.47 48.36
N LEU A 168 39.22 30.48 49.01
CA LEU A 168 38.58 29.33 48.38
C LEU A 168 37.17 29.23 48.93
N VAL A 169 36.17 29.06 48.07
CA VAL A 169 34.82 28.69 48.48
C VAL A 169 34.45 27.38 47.79
N LEU A 170 34.01 26.43 48.60
CA LEU A 170 33.55 25.12 48.15
C LEU A 170 32.04 25.14 47.87
N PRO A 171 31.55 24.28 46.96
CA PRO A 171 30.12 24.14 46.72
C PRO A 171 29.40 23.66 47.99
N ILE A 172 28.07 23.81 48.02
CA ILE A 172 27.26 23.24 49.10
C ILE A 172 27.48 21.73 49.13
N ALA A 173 27.91 21.24 50.28
CA ALA A 173 28.20 19.83 50.48
C ALA A 173 27.69 19.38 51.85
N LYS A 174 27.52 18.06 51.99
CA LYS A 174 27.29 17.47 53.32
C LYS A 174 28.46 17.87 54.23
N SER A 175 28.19 18.08 55.51
CA SER A 175 29.26 18.34 56.48
C SER A 175 30.11 17.09 56.69
N ALA A 176 31.43 17.28 56.64
CA ALA A 176 32.40 16.25 57.02
C ALA A 176 32.48 16.07 58.54
N SER A 177 32.32 17.16 59.30
CA SER A 177 32.47 17.20 60.76
C SER A 177 31.21 16.82 61.54
N HIS A 178 30.02 16.83 60.92
CA HIS A 178 28.76 16.49 61.57
C HIS A 178 28.25 15.13 61.10
N THR A 179 28.73 14.06 61.72
CA THR A 179 28.39 12.67 61.35
C THR A 179 27.00 12.24 61.83
N ASP A 180 26.52 12.82 62.93
CA ASP A 180 25.30 12.36 63.62
C ASP A 180 24.01 12.87 62.97
N GLN A 181 24.08 13.95 62.19
CA GLN A 181 22.96 14.53 61.47
C GLN A 181 23.43 14.98 60.09
N SER A 182 22.70 14.62 59.04
CA SER A 182 23.04 15.03 57.67
C SER A 182 22.74 16.53 57.50
N LYS A 183 23.73 17.37 57.79
CA LYS A 183 23.69 18.81 57.56
C LYS A 183 24.48 19.19 56.32
N PHE A 184 23.97 20.16 55.58
CA PHE A 184 24.65 20.73 54.42
C PHE A 184 25.16 22.12 54.77
N PHE A 185 26.41 22.36 54.44
CA PHE A 185 27.04 23.66 54.66
C PHE A 185 27.74 24.12 53.38
N LYS A 186 27.91 25.43 53.29
CA LYS A 186 28.84 26.05 52.35
C LYS A 186 30.00 26.66 53.13
N TYR A 187 31.21 26.27 52.78
CA TYR A 187 32.44 26.64 53.49
C TYR A 187 33.27 27.58 52.61
N ALA A 188 33.72 28.69 53.19
CA ALA A 188 34.78 29.52 52.63
C ALA A 188 36.06 29.36 53.46
N TYR A 189 37.22 29.48 52.84
CA TYR A 189 38.53 29.46 53.50
C TYR A 189 39.28 30.68 53.03
N TYR A 190 39.68 31.52 53.98
CA TYR A 190 40.31 32.80 53.70
C TYR A 190 41.57 32.98 54.53
N TYR A 191 42.66 33.37 53.88
CA TYR A 191 43.89 33.77 54.55
C TYR A 191 44.00 35.29 54.56
N GLU A 192 44.00 35.88 55.76
CA GLU A 192 44.34 37.29 55.94
C GLU A 192 45.87 37.42 56.02
N GLU A 193 46.45 38.20 55.10
CA GLU A 193 47.89 38.42 55.06
C GLU A 193 48.45 38.88 56.41
N GLY A 194 49.55 38.25 56.85
CA GLY A 194 50.23 38.56 58.11
C GLY A 194 49.69 37.82 59.33
N THR A 195 48.64 37.00 59.18
CA THR A 195 48.16 36.10 60.24
C THR A 195 48.85 34.73 60.17
N ASP A 196 48.72 33.91 61.22
CA ASP A 196 49.25 32.53 61.26
C ASP A 196 48.13 31.47 61.17
N PHE A 197 46.99 31.82 60.56
CA PHE A 197 45.81 30.97 60.47
C PHE A 197 44.97 31.25 59.22
N ILE A 198 44.16 30.26 58.84
CA ILE A 198 43.09 30.38 57.83
C ILE A 198 41.75 30.51 58.55
N ILE A 199 40.92 31.45 58.10
CA ILE A 199 39.58 31.71 58.60
C ILE A 199 38.59 30.93 57.75
N ASN A 200 37.73 30.16 58.41
CA ASN A 200 36.71 29.36 57.76
C ASN A 200 35.30 29.74 58.24
N PRO A 201 34.67 30.77 57.64
CA PRO A 201 33.25 31.01 57.87
C PRO A 201 32.41 30.03 57.04
N PHE A 202 31.30 29.58 57.61
CA PHE A 202 30.37 28.70 56.93
C PHE A 202 28.92 29.01 57.27
N ILE A 203 28.04 28.75 56.30
CA ILE A 203 26.58 28.87 56.46
C ILE A 203 25.91 27.51 56.26
N GLU A 204 24.80 27.30 56.96
CA GLU A 204 23.94 26.15 56.79
C GLU A 204 23.09 26.35 55.53
N ALA A 205 23.08 25.35 54.66
CA ALA A 205 22.46 25.40 53.34
C ALA A 205 21.40 24.30 53.16
N ASN A 206 20.82 23.82 54.26
CA ASN A 206 19.80 22.77 54.25
C ASN A 206 18.58 23.15 53.39
N GLU A 207 18.13 24.41 53.43
CA GLU A 207 17.02 24.89 52.58
C GLU A 207 17.36 24.88 51.09
N VAL A 208 18.61 25.22 50.72
CA VAL A 208 19.07 25.15 49.32
C VAL A 208 19.13 23.70 48.86
N ASN A 209 19.63 22.80 49.71
CA ASN A 209 19.62 21.36 49.41
C ASN A 209 18.18 20.83 49.27
N HIS A 210 17.25 21.20 50.15
CA HIS A 210 15.84 20.81 50.02
C HIS A 210 15.17 21.38 48.78
N TYR A 211 15.50 22.61 48.38
CA TYR A 211 15.06 23.15 47.11
C TYR A 211 15.58 22.29 45.95
N MET A 212 16.88 21.95 45.95
CA MET A 212 17.50 21.07 44.96
C MET A 212 16.91 19.65 44.92
N GLU A 213 16.50 19.09 46.06
CA GLU A 213 15.80 17.80 46.10
C GLU A 213 14.43 17.88 45.38
N ASN A 214 13.78 19.04 45.40
CA ASN A 214 12.45 19.24 44.81
C ASN A 214 12.47 19.71 43.34
N VAL A 215 13.52 20.39 42.90
CA VAL A 215 13.61 20.94 41.53
C VAL A 215 14.82 20.46 40.74
N GLY A 216 15.69 19.65 41.34
CA GLY A 216 16.95 19.22 40.73
C GLY A 216 16.81 18.08 39.71
N PRO A 217 17.94 17.70 39.10
CA PRO A 217 18.01 16.69 38.04
C PRO A 217 17.29 15.37 38.36
N ASP A 218 17.43 14.85 39.57
CA ASP A 218 16.77 13.60 39.99
C ASP A 218 15.25 13.68 39.94
N THR A 219 14.68 14.83 40.32
CA THR A 219 13.23 15.03 40.34
C THR A 219 12.69 15.19 38.93
N GLU A 220 13.40 15.90 38.05
CA GLU A 220 13.05 15.97 36.63
C GLU A 220 13.16 14.61 35.93
N ILE A 221 14.20 13.82 36.23
CA ILE A 221 14.32 12.44 35.73
C ILE A 221 13.14 11.59 36.20
N LYS A 222 12.79 11.65 37.49
CA LYS A 222 11.66 10.89 38.04
C LYS A 222 10.33 11.26 37.37
N LYS A 223 10.10 12.56 37.10
CA LYS A 223 8.92 13.01 36.35
C LYS A 223 8.91 12.43 34.93
N LEU A 224 10.02 12.56 34.19
CA LEU A 224 10.09 12.06 32.81
C LEU A 224 9.95 10.55 32.69
N VAL A 225 10.50 9.79 33.64
CA VAL A 225 10.32 8.32 33.71
C VAL A 225 8.87 7.97 34.09
N LYS A 226 8.23 8.74 34.97
CA LYS A 226 6.85 8.49 35.41
C LYS A 226 5.81 8.87 34.35
N ASP A 227 6.00 9.98 33.67
CA ASP A 227 5.02 10.59 32.76
C ASP A 227 5.12 10.01 31.33
N SER A 228 6.18 9.25 31.03
CA SER A 228 6.35 8.58 29.73
C SER A 228 6.19 7.07 29.86
N GLU A 229 5.35 6.48 29.01
CA GLU A 229 5.16 5.03 28.99
C GLU A 229 6.40 4.27 28.48
N PHE A 230 7.27 4.95 27.73
CA PHE A 230 8.41 4.34 27.03
C PHE A 230 9.77 4.75 27.60
N VAL A 231 9.86 5.68 28.54
CA VAL A 231 11.13 5.99 29.22
C VAL A 231 11.31 4.99 30.35
N GLU A 232 12.35 4.17 30.26
CA GLU A 232 12.65 3.15 31.26
C GLU A 232 13.67 3.65 32.29
N GLU A 233 14.67 4.40 31.82
CA GLU A 233 15.74 4.91 32.67
C GLU A 233 16.39 6.15 32.05
N ILE A 234 16.76 7.10 32.90
CA ILE A 234 17.63 8.22 32.55
C ILE A 234 18.69 8.32 33.65
N GLY A 235 19.92 8.64 33.26
CA GLY A 235 21.02 8.89 34.18
C GLY A 235 21.93 10.01 33.69
N VAL A 236 22.44 10.82 34.62
CA VAL A 236 23.55 11.75 34.37
C VAL A 236 24.81 11.11 34.93
N LEU A 237 25.73 10.77 34.05
CA LEU A 237 26.89 9.92 34.34
C LEU A 237 28.18 10.73 34.26
N ASN A 238 29.12 10.41 35.15
CA ASN A 238 30.45 10.98 35.10
C ASN A 238 31.46 9.99 34.48
N PRO A 239 31.83 10.14 33.20
CA PRO A 239 32.71 9.19 32.51
C PRO A 239 34.11 9.10 33.13
N LYS A 240 34.64 10.17 33.75
CA LYS A 240 35.94 10.15 34.43
C LYS A 240 35.92 9.26 35.67
N VAL A 241 34.84 9.31 36.45
CA VAL A 241 34.64 8.43 37.62
C VAL A 241 34.38 6.98 37.18
N ILE A 242 33.69 6.78 36.06
CA ILE A 242 33.50 5.44 35.47
C ILE A 242 34.85 4.84 35.05
N ALA A 243 35.72 5.64 34.42
CA ALA A 243 37.06 5.22 34.03
C ALA A 243 37.98 5.01 35.23
N ASN A 244 37.86 5.84 36.27
CA ASN A 244 38.64 5.75 37.50
C ASN A 244 37.78 5.88 38.76
N PRO A 245 37.30 4.74 39.33
CA PRO A 245 36.50 4.74 40.55
C PRO A 245 37.22 5.26 41.80
N SER A 246 38.55 5.42 41.80
CA SER A 246 39.26 5.97 42.97
C SER A 246 38.89 7.44 43.23
N LEU A 247 38.40 8.15 42.21
CA LEU A 247 37.98 9.54 42.30
C LEU A 247 36.79 9.75 43.26
N GLU A 248 36.00 8.70 43.54
CA GLU A 248 34.94 8.72 44.55
C GLU A 248 35.49 8.81 45.99
N LYS A 249 36.79 8.57 46.21
CA LYS A 249 37.37 8.49 47.56
C LYS A 249 38.46 9.53 47.86
N GLN A 250 38.95 10.24 46.84
CA GLN A 250 40.16 11.07 46.97
C GLN A 250 39.91 12.55 47.31
N ILE A 251 38.71 13.08 47.03
CA ILE A 251 38.40 14.51 47.15
C ILE A 251 37.05 14.66 47.84
N TYR A 252 36.88 15.71 48.65
CA TYR A 252 35.62 16.00 49.34
C TYR A 252 34.99 17.32 48.88
N PRO A 253 33.73 17.34 48.39
CA PRO A 253 32.82 16.21 48.29
C PRO A 253 33.25 15.20 47.20
N PRO A 254 32.95 13.90 47.39
CA PRO A 254 33.32 12.87 46.44
C PRO A 254 32.58 13.03 45.11
N LEU A 255 33.31 12.92 44.00
CA LEU A 255 32.71 12.86 42.66
C LEU A 255 31.88 11.58 42.56
N LYS A 256 30.63 11.66 42.08
CA LYS A 256 29.76 10.48 41.95
C LYS A 256 29.84 9.92 40.53
N LYS A 257 29.86 8.59 40.40
CA LYS A 257 29.67 7.91 39.11
C LYS A 257 28.35 8.29 38.45
N ILE A 258 27.28 8.35 39.23
CA ILE A 258 25.93 8.74 38.82
C ILE A 258 25.59 10.01 39.59
N GLU A 259 25.54 11.14 38.88
CA GLU A 259 25.21 12.44 39.47
C GLU A 259 23.71 12.55 39.76
N ALA A 260 22.88 11.99 38.87
CA ALA A 260 21.43 11.92 39.00
C ALA A 260 20.84 10.73 38.24
N GLY A 261 19.70 10.22 38.67
CA GLY A 261 18.98 9.15 38.01
C GLY A 261 19.57 7.76 38.26
N ASN A 262 19.53 6.90 37.24
CA ASN A 262 19.98 5.51 37.36
C ASN A 262 20.75 5.04 36.13
N PHE A 263 21.52 3.96 36.29
CA PHE A 263 22.28 3.30 35.23
C PHE A 263 22.24 1.77 35.39
N LYS A 264 21.04 1.21 35.56
CA LYS A 264 20.76 -0.20 35.86
C LYS A 264 20.71 -1.07 34.61
N PHE A 265 20.50 -0.49 33.43
CA PHE A 265 20.52 -1.22 32.16
C PHE A 265 21.90 -1.23 31.50
N ALA A 266 22.94 -0.76 32.18
CA ALA A 266 24.31 -0.74 31.67
C ALA A 266 24.80 -2.12 31.21
N THR A 267 25.50 -2.16 30.08
CA THR A 267 26.26 -3.32 29.60
C THR A 267 27.77 -3.03 29.61
N GLU A 268 28.59 -4.07 29.41
CA GLU A 268 30.04 -3.90 29.25
C GLU A 268 30.36 -2.97 28.06
N LYS A 269 29.60 -3.10 26.97
CA LYS A 269 29.71 -2.24 25.79
C LYS A 269 29.43 -0.78 26.14
N ASP A 270 28.37 -0.50 26.91
CA ASP A 270 28.04 0.85 27.36
C ASP A 270 29.20 1.46 28.17
N THR A 271 29.78 0.67 29.07
CA THR A 271 30.88 1.11 29.93
C THR A 271 32.13 1.42 29.11
N GLN A 272 32.49 0.55 28.16
CA GLN A 272 33.61 0.78 27.23
C GLN A 272 33.41 2.04 26.39
N MET A 273 32.18 2.27 25.91
CA MET A 273 31.85 3.49 25.16
C MET A 273 32.05 4.73 26.02
N LEU A 274 31.61 4.71 27.28
CA LEU A 274 31.74 5.84 28.23
C LEU A 274 33.19 6.18 28.62
N THR A 275 34.13 5.24 28.49
CA THR A 275 35.55 5.45 28.82
C THR A 275 36.40 5.98 27.65
N GLN A 276 35.80 6.22 26.49
CA GLN A 276 36.54 6.73 25.32
C GLN A 276 36.88 8.22 25.46
N SER A 277 38.04 8.63 24.97
CA SER A 277 38.55 10.01 25.12
C SER A 277 37.78 11.06 24.30
N ASN A 278 37.06 10.65 23.24
CA ASN A 278 36.30 11.55 22.37
C ASN A 278 34.86 11.07 22.22
N LEU A 279 34.11 11.21 23.31
CA LEU A 279 32.69 10.84 23.36
C LEU A 279 31.90 11.69 22.38
N LYS A 280 31.18 11.02 21.48
CA LYS A 280 30.17 11.62 20.62
C LYS A 280 28.80 11.06 20.99
N THR A 281 27.75 11.77 20.58
CA THR A 281 26.38 11.26 20.69
C THR A 281 26.28 9.92 19.98
N GLN A 282 25.85 8.90 20.72
CA GLN A 282 25.74 7.54 20.20
C GLN A 282 24.39 6.95 20.57
N THR A 283 23.87 6.13 19.67
CA THR A 283 22.61 5.41 19.87
C THR A 283 22.82 3.94 19.58
N LEU A 284 22.15 3.08 20.33
CA LEU A 284 22.20 1.64 20.12
C LEU A 284 20.87 1.00 20.50
N ILE A 285 20.54 -0.08 19.79
CA ILE A 285 19.35 -0.89 20.08
C ILE A 285 19.86 -2.26 20.52
N GLU A 286 19.55 -2.64 21.74
CA GLU A 286 19.94 -3.94 22.28
C GLU A 286 18.91 -4.46 23.28
N THR A 287 18.98 -5.76 23.58
CA THR A 287 18.07 -6.37 24.56
C THR A 287 18.81 -6.57 25.87
N VAL A 288 18.29 -6.00 26.95
CA VAL A 288 18.84 -6.10 28.31
C VAL A 288 17.70 -6.40 29.26
N LYS A 289 17.85 -7.43 30.13
CA LYS A 289 16.83 -7.84 31.12
C LYS A 289 15.43 -8.03 30.49
N ASP A 290 15.38 -8.78 29.38
CA ASP A 290 14.16 -9.07 28.60
C ASP A 290 13.44 -7.84 28.00
N LYS A 291 14.06 -6.66 28.04
CA LYS A 291 13.58 -5.45 27.38
C LYS A 291 14.44 -5.09 26.20
N LYS A 292 13.82 -4.86 25.05
CA LYS A 292 14.49 -4.29 23.88
C LYS A 292 14.55 -2.79 24.07
N LEU A 293 15.75 -2.26 24.27
CA LEU A 293 15.97 -0.87 24.64
C LEU A 293 16.59 -0.08 23.49
N TYR A 294 16.08 1.12 23.24
CA TYR A 294 16.76 2.16 22.50
C TYR A 294 17.56 3.00 23.49
N LYS A 295 18.88 2.87 23.46
CA LYS A 295 19.79 3.59 24.34
C LYS A 295 20.42 4.77 23.60
N MET A 296 20.55 5.89 24.30
CA MET A 296 21.18 7.11 23.80
C MET A 296 22.16 7.64 24.84
N PHE A 297 23.37 7.97 24.39
CA PHE A 297 24.44 8.56 25.18
C PHE A 297 24.77 9.93 24.59
N ILE A 298 24.67 10.97 25.40
CA ILE A 298 24.80 12.36 24.95
C ILE A 298 25.83 13.06 25.83
N PRO A 299 27.06 13.26 25.34
CA PRO A 299 28.06 14.01 26.08
C PRO A 299 27.65 15.48 26.15
N LEU A 300 27.59 16.04 27.36
CA LEU A 300 27.41 17.47 27.60
C LEU A 300 28.76 18.18 27.65
N ASN A 301 29.73 17.54 28.31
CA ASN A 301 31.12 17.95 28.42
C ASN A 301 31.98 16.74 28.80
N GLU A 302 33.28 16.94 29.06
CA GLU A 302 34.20 15.86 29.42
C GLU A 302 33.84 15.11 30.71
N ASN A 303 32.99 15.70 31.56
CA ASN A 303 32.66 15.19 32.89
C ASN A 303 31.22 14.71 33.00
N ARG A 304 30.34 14.98 32.02
CA ARG A 304 28.91 14.64 32.09
C ARG A 304 28.39 14.08 30.79
N VAL A 305 27.77 12.91 30.88
CA VAL A 305 27.03 12.24 29.80
C VAL A 305 25.62 11.96 30.25
N ILE A 306 24.63 12.37 29.46
CA ILE A 306 23.25 11.93 29.64
C ILE A 306 23.10 10.55 29.01
N TYR A 307 22.67 9.59 29.81
CA TYR A 307 22.21 8.28 29.40
C TYR A 307 20.69 8.22 29.42
N ILE A 308 20.11 7.67 28.36
CA ILE A 308 18.67 7.44 28.25
C ILE A 308 18.46 6.03 27.75
N ALA A 309 17.62 5.25 28.42
CA ALA A 309 17.12 3.96 27.96
C ALA A 309 15.61 4.05 27.77
N LEU A 310 15.17 3.76 26.56
CA LEU A 310 13.76 3.78 26.18
C LEU A 310 13.31 2.38 25.75
N ASP A 311 12.09 1.99 26.10
CA ASP A 311 11.48 0.74 25.64
C ASP A 311 11.16 0.82 24.14
N TYR A 312 12.00 0.17 23.33
CA TYR A 312 11.88 0.18 21.88
C TYR A 312 10.58 -0.47 21.40
N ASN A 313 10.07 -1.48 22.11
CA ASN A 313 8.85 -2.16 21.72
C ASN A 313 7.62 -1.28 21.96
N LYS A 314 7.60 -0.50 23.05
CA LYS A 314 6.54 0.49 23.28
C LYS A 314 6.58 1.64 22.29
N MET A 315 7.78 2.13 21.94
CA MET A 315 7.95 3.17 20.92
C MET A 315 7.53 2.71 19.53
N SER A 316 7.95 1.50 19.14
CA SER A 316 7.70 0.95 17.79
C SER A 316 6.34 0.26 17.65
N GLY A 317 5.70 -0.17 18.74
CA GLY A 317 4.44 -0.92 18.74
C GLY A 317 3.30 -0.24 17.97
N PRO A 318 2.98 1.05 18.22
CA PRO A 318 1.99 1.79 17.45
C PRO A 318 2.30 1.83 15.95
N LEU A 319 3.59 1.99 15.59
CA LEU A 319 4.03 2.04 14.20
C LEU A 319 3.83 0.69 13.51
N TYR A 320 4.20 -0.42 14.18
CA TYR A 320 3.93 -1.77 13.67
C TYR A 320 2.43 -2.01 13.45
N ARG A 321 1.57 -1.60 14.39
CA ARG A 321 0.11 -1.76 14.24
C ARG A 321 -0.42 -1.03 13.02
N TYR A 322 -0.05 0.24 12.83
CA TYR A 322 -0.46 1.00 11.65
C TYR A 322 0.06 0.39 10.35
N SER A 323 1.31 -0.06 10.32
CA SER A 323 1.87 -0.72 9.14
C SER A 323 1.16 -2.04 8.82
N ILE A 324 0.82 -2.86 9.82
CA ILE A 324 0.06 -4.10 9.63
C ILE A 324 -1.35 -3.79 9.08
N ILE A 325 -2.03 -2.78 9.61
CA ILE A 325 -3.34 -2.36 9.11
C ILE A 325 -3.26 -1.97 7.63
N LEU A 326 -2.22 -1.21 7.24
CA LEU A 326 -2.00 -0.81 5.84
C LEU A 326 -1.69 -2.01 4.93
N ILE A 327 -0.90 -2.99 5.38
CA ILE A 327 -0.62 -4.21 4.61
C ILE A 327 -1.91 -5.01 4.40
N ILE A 328 -2.68 -5.22 5.48
CA ILE A 328 -3.93 -6.00 5.43
C ILE A 328 -4.97 -5.30 4.56
N SER A 329 -5.16 -3.98 4.71
CA SER A 329 -6.12 -3.24 3.90
C SER A 329 -5.71 -3.19 2.43
N GLY A 330 -4.42 -3.09 2.13
CA GLY A 330 -3.88 -3.20 0.78
C GLY A 330 -4.15 -4.56 0.14
N LEU A 331 -3.86 -5.65 0.87
CA LEU A 331 -4.16 -7.02 0.41
C LEU A 331 -5.66 -7.25 0.22
N ALA A 332 -6.50 -6.79 1.16
CA ALA A 332 -7.95 -6.90 1.05
C ALA A 332 -8.47 -6.15 -0.18
N SER A 333 -7.93 -4.96 -0.47
CA SER A 333 -8.28 -4.18 -1.66
C SER A 333 -7.92 -4.91 -2.95
N LEU A 334 -6.77 -5.59 -3.02
CA LEU A 334 -6.38 -6.41 -4.16
C LEU A 334 -7.30 -7.62 -4.36
N VAL A 335 -7.73 -8.26 -3.27
CA VAL A 335 -8.70 -9.37 -3.33
C VAL A 335 -10.04 -8.89 -3.86
N VAL A 336 -10.55 -7.76 -3.35
CA VAL A 336 -11.80 -7.16 -3.84
C VAL A 336 -11.69 -6.80 -5.32
N LEU A 337 -10.58 -6.19 -5.75
CA LEU A 337 -10.33 -5.88 -7.15
C LEU A 337 -10.31 -7.14 -8.03
N PHE A 338 -9.68 -8.22 -7.57
CA PHE A 338 -9.70 -9.51 -8.27
C PHE A 338 -11.12 -10.06 -8.40
N LEU A 339 -11.92 -10.05 -7.32
CA LEU A 339 -13.29 -10.54 -7.33
C LEU A 339 -14.20 -9.73 -8.28
N LEU A 340 -14.09 -8.40 -8.26
CA LEU A 340 -14.84 -7.53 -9.17
C LEU A 340 -14.46 -7.80 -10.62
N THR A 341 -13.17 -7.89 -10.91
CA THR A 341 -12.65 -8.19 -12.26
C THR A 341 -13.11 -9.58 -12.71
N ALA A 342 -13.00 -10.59 -11.85
CA ALA A 342 -13.41 -11.95 -12.17
C ALA A 342 -14.92 -12.05 -12.43
N ARG A 343 -15.74 -11.36 -11.62
CA ARG A 343 -17.20 -11.30 -11.82
C ARG A 343 -17.55 -10.63 -13.14
N PHE A 344 -16.92 -9.50 -13.45
CA PHE A 344 -17.13 -8.76 -14.70
C PHE A 344 -16.79 -9.62 -15.93
N PHE A 345 -15.61 -10.23 -15.97
CA PHE A 345 -15.19 -11.06 -17.11
C PHE A 345 -15.97 -12.36 -17.22
N ASN A 346 -16.42 -12.95 -16.10
CA ASN A 346 -17.30 -14.12 -16.15
C ASN A 346 -18.62 -13.81 -16.86
N ARG A 347 -19.23 -12.65 -16.56
CA ARG A 347 -20.47 -12.21 -17.22
C ARG A 347 -20.30 -12.06 -18.73
N ILE A 348 -19.20 -11.43 -19.17
CA ILE A 348 -18.88 -11.27 -20.60
C ILE A 348 -18.74 -12.65 -21.25
N TYR A 349 -17.97 -13.55 -20.65
CA TYR A 349 -17.73 -14.88 -21.21
C TYR A 349 -19.02 -15.71 -21.33
N GLU A 350 -19.89 -15.67 -20.32
CA GLU A 350 -21.18 -16.34 -20.34
C GLU A 350 -22.08 -15.84 -21.48
N ASN A 351 -22.11 -14.52 -21.71
CA ASN A 351 -22.87 -13.93 -22.80
C ASN A 351 -22.31 -14.29 -24.19
N ILE A 352 -20.97 -14.30 -24.35
CA ILE A 352 -20.35 -14.79 -25.58
C ILE A 352 -20.73 -16.26 -25.84
N GLN A 353 -20.71 -17.12 -24.82
CA GLN A 353 -21.09 -18.53 -24.98
C GLN A 353 -22.55 -18.72 -25.40
N LYS A 354 -23.47 -17.85 -24.96
CA LYS A 354 -24.88 -17.88 -25.43
C LYS A 354 -24.97 -17.60 -26.93
N ILE A 355 -24.23 -16.61 -27.42
CA ILE A 355 -24.19 -16.27 -28.86
C ILE A 355 -23.50 -17.39 -29.66
N GLU A 356 -22.40 -17.94 -29.16
CA GLU A 356 -21.69 -19.06 -29.79
C GLU A 356 -22.61 -20.28 -29.95
N LYS A 357 -23.37 -20.64 -28.90
CA LYS A 357 -24.37 -21.73 -28.96
C LYS A 357 -25.48 -21.46 -29.96
N GLN A 358 -25.96 -20.21 -30.06
CA GLN A 358 -26.95 -19.83 -31.07
C GLN A 358 -26.39 -20.01 -32.48
N ILE A 359 -25.18 -19.52 -32.74
CA ILE A 359 -24.53 -19.65 -34.06
C ILE A 359 -24.28 -21.13 -34.40
N ALA A 360 -23.89 -21.95 -33.42
CA ALA A 360 -23.73 -23.39 -33.62
C ALA A 360 -25.07 -24.06 -34.00
N SER A 361 -26.17 -23.70 -33.34
CA SER A 361 -27.51 -24.20 -33.66
C SER A 361 -27.96 -23.75 -35.07
N LEU A 362 -27.69 -22.49 -35.43
CA LEU A 362 -27.95 -21.95 -36.76
C LEU A 362 -27.16 -22.70 -37.84
N LYS A 363 -25.90 -23.07 -37.59
CA LYS A 363 -25.08 -23.87 -38.51
C LYS A 363 -25.68 -25.26 -38.77
N GLU A 364 -26.34 -25.84 -37.77
CA GLU A 364 -27.02 -27.14 -37.86
C GLU A 364 -28.41 -27.04 -38.52
N GLY A 365 -28.86 -25.83 -38.91
CA GLY A 365 -30.14 -25.60 -39.55
C GLY A 365 -31.29 -25.30 -38.59
N ASP A 366 -31.03 -25.11 -37.29
CA ASP A 366 -32.05 -24.72 -36.32
C ASP A 366 -32.24 -23.20 -36.30
N LEU A 367 -33.31 -22.73 -36.94
CA LEU A 367 -33.71 -21.33 -37.04
C LEU A 367 -34.66 -20.89 -35.92
N THR A 368 -34.83 -21.70 -34.87
CA THR A 368 -35.68 -21.37 -33.71
C THR A 368 -34.88 -20.85 -32.52
N VAL A 369 -33.58 -21.14 -32.46
CA VAL A 369 -32.73 -20.80 -31.32
C VAL A 369 -32.34 -19.32 -31.35
N LYS A 370 -32.59 -18.64 -30.22
CA LYS A 370 -32.24 -17.24 -30.00
C LYS A 370 -31.40 -17.07 -28.75
N SER A 371 -30.41 -16.17 -28.80
CA SER A 371 -29.71 -15.73 -27.60
C SER A 371 -30.50 -14.62 -26.93
N GLU A 372 -30.64 -14.69 -25.60
CA GLU A 372 -31.25 -13.62 -24.81
C GLU A 372 -30.19 -13.02 -23.87
N ILE A 373 -29.71 -11.84 -24.25
CA ILE A 373 -28.73 -11.05 -23.51
C ILE A 373 -29.37 -9.69 -23.25
N LYS A 374 -29.46 -9.33 -21.96
CA LYS A 374 -30.00 -8.06 -21.47
C LYS A 374 -29.01 -7.49 -20.45
N ASP A 375 -27.99 -6.81 -20.94
CA ASP A 375 -26.91 -6.25 -20.12
C ASP A 375 -26.48 -4.84 -20.52
N GLY A 376 -27.11 -4.25 -21.55
CA GLY A 376 -26.80 -2.93 -22.07
C GLY A 376 -25.49 -2.85 -22.84
N SER A 377 -24.77 -3.96 -23.05
CA SER A 377 -23.48 -3.99 -23.73
C SER A 377 -23.60 -4.17 -25.24
N GLU A 378 -22.47 -4.08 -25.93
CA GLU A 378 -22.33 -4.43 -27.35
C GLU A 378 -22.73 -5.89 -27.62
N LEU A 379 -22.64 -6.78 -26.62
CA LEU A 379 -23.09 -8.17 -26.76
C LEU A 379 -24.63 -8.28 -26.82
N GLU A 380 -25.37 -7.39 -26.17
CA GLU A 380 -26.82 -7.30 -26.33
C GLU A 380 -27.19 -6.85 -27.75
N VAL A 381 -26.47 -5.86 -28.30
CA VAL A 381 -26.68 -5.39 -29.68
C VAL A 381 -26.36 -6.50 -30.68
N LEU A 382 -25.27 -7.24 -30.47
CA LEU A 382 -24.88 -8.37 -31.30
C LEU A 382 -25.93 -9.48 -31.23
N SER A 383 -26.37 -9.85 -30.03
CA SER A 383 -27.46 -10.82 -29.80
C SER A 383 -28.74 -10.45 -30.55
N LYS A 384 -29.20 -9.20 -30.43
CA LYS A 384 -30.38 -8.71 -31.17
C LYS A 384 -30.18 -8.76 -32.68
N SER A 385 -28.99 -8.44 -33.15
CA SER A 385 -28.66 -8.47 -34.58
C SER A 385 -28.64 -9.91 -35.12
N THR A 386 -28.05 -10.86 -34.38
CA THR A 386 -28.08 -12.29 -34.71
C THR A 386 -29.51 -12.83 -34.67
N ASN A 387 -30.33 -12.45 -33.68
CA ASN A 387 -31.75 -12.83 -33.62
C ASN A 387 -32.52 -12.33 -34.85
N ARG A 388 -32.31 -11.08 -35.27
CA ARG A 388 -32.93 -10.53 -36.50
C ARG A 388 -32.49 -11.28 -37.75
N MET A 389 -31.23 -11.73 -37.80
CA MET A 389 -30.74 -12.55 -38.91
C MET A 389 -31.42 -13.91 -38.94
N VAL A 390 -31.55 -14.58 -37.78
CA VAL A 390 -32.31 -15.83 -37.66
C VAL A 390 -33.76 -15.63 -38.10
N ASP A 391 -34.42 -14.56 -37.68
CA ASP A 391 -35.81 -14.25 -38.08
C ASP A 391 -35.94 -14.03 -39.59
N LYS A 392 -35.00 -13.31 -40.21
CA LYS A 392 -35.00 -13.10 -41.67
C LYS A 392 -34.76 -14.41 -42.42
N LEU A 393 -33.84 -15.24 -41.97
CA LEU A 393 -33.58 -16.56 -42.59
C LEU A 393 -34.79 -17.48 -42.44
N ASN A 394 -35.38 -17.54 -41.25
CA ASN A 394 -36.58 -18.32 -40.98
C ASN A 394 -37.73 -17.91 -41.90
N LYS A 395 -37.97 -16.59 -42.02
CA LYS A 395 -38.96 -16.05 -42.94
C LYS A 395 -38.64 -16.39 -44.40
N LEU A 396 -37.41 -16.19 -44.86
CA LEU A 396 -37.01 -16.49 -46.24
C LEU A 396 -37.22 -17.97 -46.59
N ILE A 397 -36.87 -18.88 -45.69
CA ILE A 397 -37.13 -20.32 -45.86
C ILE A 397 -38.63 -20.61 -45.79
N THR A 398 -39.39 -19.97 -44.90
CA THR A 398 -40.86 -20.17 -44.87
C THR A 398 -41.53 -19.71 -46.16
N ASP A 399 -41.22 -18.49 -46.62
CA ASP A 399 -41.79 -17.89 -47.83
C ASP A 399 -41.40 -18.73 -49.06
N THR A 400 -40.15 -19.20 -49.14
CA THR A 400 -39.69 -20.07 -50.23
C THR A 400 -40.41 -21.42 -50.22
N ARG A 401 -40.78 -21.94 -49.04
CA ARG A 401 -41.45 -23.23 -48.88
C ARG A 401 -42.90 -23.11 -49.33
N GLU A 402 -43.55 -22.00 -48.99
CA GLU A 402 -44.89 -21.67 -49.48
C GLU A 402 -44.90 -21.53 -51.00
N GLN A 403 -43.92 -20.80 -51.55
CA GLN A 403 -43.81 -20.62 -52.99
C GLN A 403 -43.53 -21.95 -53.72
N ALA A 404 -42.67 -22.82 -53.19
CA ALA A 404 -42.47 -24.15 -53.73
C ALA A 404 -43.78 -24.96 -53.70
N ASN A 405 -44.48 -25.03 -52.56
CA ASN A 405 -45.78 -25.71 -52.49
C ASN A 405 -46.79 -25.17 -53.51
N LYS A 406 -46.83 -23.84 -53.72
CA LYS A 406 -47.69 -23.21 -54.72
C LYS A 406 -47.29 -23.62 -56.14
N THR A 407 -45.99 -23.60 -56.47
CA THR A 407 -45.46 -24.06 -57.76
C THR A 407 -45.79 -25.53 -58.00
N GLN A 408 -45.64 -26.40 -57.00
CA GLN A 408 -46.00 -27.82 -57.13
C GLN A 408 -47.49 -28.00 -57.43
N ARG A 409 -48.38 -27.30 -56.71
CA ARG A 409 -49.82 -27.36 -56.96
C ARG A 409 -50.19 -26.84 -58.34
N LEU A 410 -49.59 -25.72 -58.76
CA LEU A 410 -49.79 -25.15 -60.09
C LEU A 410 -49.27 -26.07 -61.20
N SER A 411 -48.14 -26.76 -61.00
CA SER A 411 -47.60 -27.74 -61.95
C SER A 411 -48.56 -28.93 -62.13
N VAL A 412 -49.11 -29.49 -61.04
CA VAL A 412 -50.10 -30.57 -61.12
C VAL A 412 -51.41 -30.10 -61.78
N MET A 413 -51.86 -28.88 -61.48
CA MET A 413 -53.05 -28.30 -62.10
C MET A 413 -52.84 -28.03 -63.59
N LEU A 414 -51.67 -27.48 -63.95
CA LEU A 414 -51.27 -27.26 -65.35
C LEU A 414 -51.24 -28.58 -66.11
N GLU A 415 -50.64 -29.62 -65.53
CA GLU A 415 -50.63 -30.97 -66.12
C GLU A 415 -52.07 -31.45 -66.38
N SER A 416 -52.93 -31.42 -65.38
CA SER A 416 -54.30 -31.92 -65.51
C SER A 416 -55.16 -31.10 -66.49
N GLU A 417 -55.13 -29.78 -66.40
CA GLU A 417 -56.00 -28.89 -67.20
C GLU A 417 -55.52 -28.79 -68.64
N ALA A 418 -54.21 -28.65 -68.85
CA ALA A 418 -53.65 -28.56 -70.19
C ALA A 418 -53.60 -29.93 -70.87
N SER A 419 -53.31 -31.03 -70.15
CA SER A 419 -53.43 -32.37 -70.73
C SER A 419 -54.86 -32.65 -71.20
N ASN A 420 -55.89 -32.35 -70.39
CA ASN A 420 -57.29 -32.51 -70.80
C ASN A 420 -57.66 -31.62 -72.00
N SER A 421 -57.22 -30.36 -72.00
CA SER A 421 -57.48 -29.44 -73.12
C SER A 421 -56.82 -29.90 -74.42
N VAL A 422 -55.55 -30.30 -74.36
CA VAL A 422 -54.80 -30.77 -75.53
C VAL A 422 -55.27 -32.16 -75.96
N GLU A 423 -55.64 -33.06 -75.06
CA GLU A 423 -56.23 -34.38 -75.36
C GLU A 423 -57.59 -34.23 -76.06
N LYS A 424 -58.43 -33.29 -75.61
CA LYS A 424 -59.69 -32.97 -76.28
C LYS A 424 -59.45 -32.39 -77.67
N MET A 425 -58.48 -31.48 -77.82
CA MET A 425 -58.07 -30.97 -79.12
C MET A 425 -57.49 -32.06 -80.02
N TYR A 426 -56.69 -32.97 -79.48
CA TYR A 426 -56.11 -34.11 -80.18
C TYR A 426 -57.19 -35.08 -80.64
N THR A 427 -58.18 -35.37 -79.80
CA THR A 427 -59.34 -36.19 -80.14
C THR A 427 -60.15 -35.55 -81.26
N LEU A 428 -60.48 -34.25 -81.14
CA LEU A 428 -61.18 -33.49 -82.17
C LEU A 428 -60.37 -33.42 -83.48
N SER A 429 -59.05 -33.24 -83.39
CA SER A 429 -58.15 -33.21 -84.54
C SER A 429 -58.08 -34.58 -85.22
N THR A 430 -57.99 -35.66 -84.45
CA THR A 430 -58.01 -37.04 -84.95
C THR A 430 -59.33 -37.35 -85.64
N GLU A 431 -60.47 -36.98 -85.03
CA GLU A 431 -61.79 -37.11 -85.65
C GLU A 431 -61.86 -36.29 -86.95
N SER A 432 -61.35 -35.06 -86.95
CA SER A 432 -61.27 -34.21 -88.13
C SER A 432 -60.36 -34.79 -89.22
N THR A 433 -59.24 -35.43 -88.86
CA THR A 433 -58.34 -36.12 -89.78
C THR A 433 -59.00 -37.36 -90.36
N ILE A 434 -59.71 -38.16 -89.55
CA ILE A 434 -60.46 -39.33 -90.03
C ILE A 434 -61.54 -38.87 -91.01
N LYS A 435 -62.37 -37.89 -90.64
CA LYS A 435 -63.38 -37.31 -91.53
C LYS A 435 -62.76 -36.71 -92.78
N SER A 436 -61.63 -36.01 -92.66
CA SER A 436 -60.91 -35.45 -93.81
C SER A 436 -60.37 -36.54 -94.74
N ARG A 437 -59.94 -37.69 -94.20
CA ARG A 437 -59.51 -38.86 -94.98
C ARG A 437 -60.68 -39.57 -95.66
N GLU A 438 -61.80 -39.73 -94.97
CA GLU A 438 -63.04 -40.27 -95.55
C GLU A 438 -63.55 -39.37 -96.68
N GLN A 439 -63.66 -38.06 -96.41
CA GLN A 439 -63.98 -37.06 -97.42
C GLN A 439 -62.96 -37.05 -98.55
N LEU A 440 -61.67 -37.21 -98.27
CA LEU A 440 -60.65 -37.31 -99.31
C LEU A 440 -60.90 -38.52 -100.20
N ASN A 441 -61.22 -39.68 -99.63
CA ASN A 441 -61.53 -40.88 -100.41
C ASN A 441 -62.80 -40.69 -101.26
N GLU A 442 -63.85 -40.11 -100.70
CA GLU A 442 -65.08 -39.79 -101.44
C GLU A 442 -64.84 -38.77 -102.55
N ILE A 443 -64.13 -37.67 -102.25
CA ILE A 443 -63.75 -36.63 -103.20
C ILE A 443 -62.85 -37.24 -104.27
N MET A 444 -61.88 -38.08 -103.93
CA MET A 444 -61.00 -38.73 -104.89
C MET A 444 -61.77 -39.69 -105.79
N ASN A 445 -62.66 -40.52 -105.24
CA ASN A 445 -63.52 -41.40 -106.03
C ASN A 445 -64.42 -40.61 -106.98
N PHE A 446 -65.07 -39.55 -106.49
CA PHE A 446 -65.90 -38.66 -107.31
C PHE A 446 -65.10 -37.93 -108.40
N LEU A 447 -63.92 -37.41 -108.04
CA LEU A 447 -63.01 -36.77 -108.99
C LEU A 447 -62.42 -37.77 -110.01
N ASP A 448 -62.23 -39.03 -109.64
CA ASP A 448 -61.83 -40.12 -110.54
C ASP A 448 -62.98 -40.55 -111.46
N GLU A 449 -64.22 -40.58 -110.98
CA GLU A 449 -65.43 -40.77 -111.80
C GLU A 449 -65.57 -39.62 -112.82
N ILE A 450 -65.43 -38.37 -112.39
CA ILE A 450 -65.39 -37.20 -113.31
C ILE A 450 -64.23 -37.35 -114.31
N GLY A 451 -63.03 -37.70 -113.84
CA GLY A 451 -61.87 -37.88 -114.69
C GLY A 451 -62.07 -38.98 -115.74
N THR A 452 -62.76 -40.07 -115.38
CA THR A 452 -63.06 -41.20 -116.27
C THR A 452 -64.18 -40.86 -117.26
N PHE A 453 -65.24 -40.18 -116.81
CA PHE A 453 -66.31 -39.69 -117.66
C PHE A 453 -65.78 -38.70 -118.71
N MET A 454 -64.97 -37.72 -118.28
CA MET A 454 -64.40 -36.70 -119.17
C MET A 454 -63.39 -37.28 -120.18
N LYS A 455 -62.69 -38.38 -119.85
CA LYS A 455 -61.83 -39.12 -120.80
C LYS A 455 -62.63 -39.85 -121.90
N ASN A 456 -63.87 -40.25 -121.62
CA ASN A 456 -64.73 -41.00 -122.53
C ASN A 456 -65.75 -40.12 -123.30
N ALA A 457 -65.84 -38.83 -122.97
CA ALA A 457 -66.71 -37.88 -123.64
C ALA A 457 -66.18 -37.51 -125.05
N PRO A 458 -67.05 -37.30 -126.05
CA PRO A 458 -66.63 -36.88 -127.39
C PRO A 458 -65.88 -35.55 -127.33
N GLN A 459 -64.70 -35.50 -127.94
CA GLN A 459 -63.71 -34.42 -127.91
C GLN A 459 -64.19 -33.12 -128.60
N GLN A 460 -65.20 -32.45 -128.01
CA GLN A 460 -65.63 -31.11 -128.40
C GLN A 460 -65.78 -30.24 -127.15
N GLY A 461 -64.74 -29.47 -126.83
CA GLY A 461 -64.74 -28.38 -125.82
C GLY A 461 -64.01 -28.70 -124.49
N ASN A 462 -63.03 -27.85 -124.13
CA ASN A 462 -62.27 -27.70 -122.86
C ASN A 462 -62.04 -28.91 -121.92
N VAL A 463 -62.07 -30.15 -122.42
CA VAL A 463 -61.85 -31.37 -121.64
C VAL A 463 -60.52 -31.34 -120.86
N LYS A 464 -59.44 -30.83 -121.47
CA LYS A 464 -58.12 -30.72 -120.84
C LYS A 464 -58.13 -29.75 -119.64
N GLU A 465 -58.78 -28.60 -119.76
CA GLU A 465 -58.86 -27.59 -118.69
C GLU A 465 -59.67 -28.11 -117.48
N ILE A 466 -60.71 -28.92 -117.75
CA ILE A 466 -61.49 -29.57 -116.69
C ILE A 466 -60.67 -30.65 -115.99
N LEU A 467 -59.91 -31.46 -116.73
CA LEU A 467 -59.00 -32.46 -116.14
C LEU A 467 -57.89 -31.79 -115.30
N ASP A 468 -57.33 -30.66 -115.75
CA ASP A 468 -56.34 -29.90 -114.98
C ASP A 468 -56.95 -29.35 -113.67
N LYS A 469 -58.20 -28.84 -113.70
CA LYS A 469 -58.93 -28.43 -112.48
C LYS A 469 -59.28 -29.60 -111.55
N VAL A 470 -59.56 -30.77 -112.10
CA VAL A 470 -59.76 -32.00 -111.32
C VAL A 470 -58.47 -32.39 -110.59
N ASP A 471 -57.32 -32.31 -111.25
CA ASP A 471 -56.02 -32.56 -110.62
C ASP A 471 -55.66 -31.48 -109.57
N GLU A 472 -56.01 -30.22 -109.81
CA GLU A 472 -55.88 -29.14 -108.82
C GLU A 472 -56.77 -29.40 -107.58
N LEU A 473 -58.02 -29.82 -107.77
CA LEU A 473 -58.93 -30.19 -106.67
C LEU A 473 -58.43 -31.41 -105.90
N LYS A 474 -57.87 -32.41 -106.58
CA LYS A 474 -57.20 -33.56 -105.93
C LYS A 474 -56.04 -33.10 -105.06
N LYS A 475 -55.25 -32.13 -105.53
CA LYS A 475 -54.14 -31.55 -104.77
C LYS A 475 -54.65 -30.79 -103.54
N ILE A 476 -55.65 -29.92 -103.69
CA ILE A 476 -56.26 -29.18 -102.57
C ILE A 476 -56.83 -30.12 -101.50
N ALA A 477 -57.51 -31.20 -101.92
CA ALA A 477 -58.06 -32.19 -101.00
C ALA A 477 -56.95 -32.94 -100.22
N LYS A 478 -55.85 -33.29 -100.90
CA LYS A 478 -54.66 -33.89 -100.26
C LYS A 478 -53.98 -32.92 -99.29
N ASP A 479 -53.79 -31.66 -99.68
CA ASP A 479 -53.16 -30.62 -98.86
C ASP A 479 -53.98 -30.33 -97.59
N LYS A 480 -55.32 -30.28 -97.70
CA LYS A 480 -56.20 -30.14 -96.53
C LYS A 480 -56.05 -31.32 -95.55
N THR A 481 -55.97 -32.54 -96.07
CA THR A 481 -55.76 -33.73 -95.24
C THR A 481 -54.37 -33.74 -94.60
N ALA A 482 -53.33 -33.31 -95.33
CA ALA A 482 -51.98 -33.14 -94.80
C ALA A 482 -51.95 -32.13 -93.66
N ALA A 483 -52.62 -30.98 -93.80
CA ALA A 483 -52.70 -29.97 -92.75
C ALA A 483 -53.38 -30.49 -91.46
N THR A 484 -54.48 -31.26 -91.57
CA THR A 484 -55.11 -31.87 -90.38
C THR A 484 -54.24 -32.97 -89.75
N THR A 485 -53.47 -33.70 -90.57
CA THR A 485 -52.53 -34.72 -90.07
C THR A 485 -51.38 -34.06 -89.30
N ASP A 486 -50.81 -32.98 -89.85
CA ASP A 486 -49.75 -32.19 -89.21
C ASP A 486 -50.21 -31.54 -87.91
N MET A 487 -51.45 -31.02 -87.88
CA MET A 487 -52.09 -30.53 -86.65
C MET A 487 -52.20 -31.63 -85.58
N THR A 488 -52.57 -32.84 -85.96
CA THR A 488 -52.67 -33.99 -85.04
C THR A 488 -51.30 -34.40 -84.50
N ILE A 489 -50.26 -34.42 -85.34
CA ILE A 489 -48.87 -34.70 -84.92
C ILE A 489 -48.38 -33.62 -83.95
N THR A 490 -48.56 -32.35 -84.31
CA THR A 490 -48.16 -31.21 -83.46
C THR A 490 -48.85 -31.26 -82.09
N LEU A 491 -50.14 -31.61 -82.04
CA LEU A 491 -50.87 -31.78 -80.78
C LEU A 491 -50.31 -32.94 -79.95
N SER A 492 -49.92 -34.05 -80.58
CA SER A 492 -49.27 -35.18 -79.89
C SER A 492 -47.95 -34.77 -79.25
N ASP A 493 -47.10 -34.06 -80.00
CA ASP A 493 -45.81 -33.56 -79.49
C ASP A 493 -46.01 -32.55 -78.35
N LEU A 494 -47.07 -31.74 -78.44
CA LEU A 494 -47.42 -30.76 -77.40
C LEU A 494 -47.90 -31.45 -76.11
N ILE A 495 -48.66 -32.55 -76.19
CA ILE A 495 -49.01 -33.38 -75.02
C ILE A 495 -47.75 -33.89 -74.34
N GLN A 496 -46.83 -34.48 -75.11
CA GLN A 496 -45.61 -35.05 -74.57
C GLN A 496 -44.74 -33.96 -73.92
N SER A 497 -44.52 -32.84 -74.61
CA SER A 497 -43.71 -31.74 -74.07
C SER A 497 -44.33 -31.11 -72.82
N LEU A 498 -45.66 -30.99 -72.77
CA LEU A 498 -46.36 -30.46 -71.60
C LEU A 498 -46.22 -31.36 -70.38
N HIS A 499 -46.34 -32.67 -70.57
CA HIS A 499 -46.13 -33.66 -69.51
C HIS A 499 -44.69 -33.61 -68.98
N GLU A 500 -43.69 -33.56 -69.88
CA GLU A 500 -42.28 -33.44 -69.50
C GLU A 500 -42.00 -32.17 -68.68
N GLN A 501 -42.46 -31.01 -69.14
CA GLN A 501 -42.26 -29.73 -68.44
C GLN A 501 -42.99 -29.67 -67.09
N ALA A 502 -44.22 -30.18 -67.02
CA ALA A 502 -44.98 -30.20 -65.78
C ALA A 502 -44.34 -31.13 -64.75
N SER A 503 -43.85 -32.31 -65.18
CA SER A 503 -43.10 -33.23 -64.33
C SER A 503 -41.81 -32.61 -63.80
N GLU A 504 -41.04 -31.95 -64.67
CA GLU A 504 -39.79 -31.27 -64.28
C GLU A 504 -40.04 -30.18 -63.23
N LEU A 505 -41.09 -29.36 -63.40
CA LEU A 505 -41.48 -28.34 -62.42
C LEU A 505 -41.88 -28.95 -61.06
N SER A 506 -42.61 -30.07 -61.09
CA SER A 506 -42.98 -30.81 -59.88
C SER A 506 -41.75 -31.36 -59.16
N ASP A 507 -40.78 -31.91 -59.89
CA ASP A 507 -39.55 -32.48 -59.34
C ASP A 507 -38.63 -31.40 -58.75
N ILE A 508 -38.46 -30.27 -59.43
CA ILE A 508 -37.73 -29.11 -58.90
C ILE A 508 -38.36 -28.64 -57.60
N SER A 509 -39.69 -28.51 -57.58
CA SER A 509 -40.40 -28.08 -56.38
C SER A 509 -40.26 -29.08 -55.24
N ARG A 510 -40.35 -30.38 -55.52
CA ARG A 510 -40.17 -31.43 -54.52
C ARG A 510 -38.76 -31.44 -53.93
N SER A 511 -37.75 -31.27 -54.78
CA SER A 511 -36.35 -31.16 -54.36
C SER A 511 -36.12 -29.95 -53.47
N LEU A 512 -36.67 -28.78 -53.84
CA LEU A 512 -36.64 -27.58 -53.01
C LEU A 512 -37.29 -27.83 -51.64
N LEU A 513 -38.48 -28.45 -51.60
CA LEU A 513 -39.15 -28.77 -50.34
C LEU A 513 -38.32 -29.72 -49.44
N ASP A 514 -37.61 -30.70 -50.03
CA ASP A 514 -36.72 -31.62 -49.29
C ASP A 514 -35.52 -30.88 -48.68
N TYR A 515 -34.83 -30.03 -49.46
CA TYR A 515 -33.74 -29.21 -48.95
C TYR A 515 -34.19 -28.31 -47.80
N MET A 516 -35.39 -27.77 -47.90
CA MET A 516 -35.96 -26.88 -46.88
C MET A 516 -36.43 -27.64 -45.64
N GLY A 517 -36.82 -28.90 -45.79
CA GLY A 517 -37.14 -29.80 -44.67
C GLY A 517 -35.96 -30.09 -43.75
N LYS A 518 -34.72 -29.79 -44.18
CA LYS A 518 -33.51 -29.89 -43.35
C LYS A 518 -33.37 -28.76 -42.34
N PHE A 519 -34.12 -27.66 -42.52
CA PHE A 519 -34.17 -26.57 -41.56
C PHE A 519 -35.28 -26.80 -40.55
N LYS A 520 -34.97 -26.57 -39.28
CA LYS A 520 -35.97 -26.50 -38.22
C LYS A 520 -36.45 -25.05 -38.10
N LEU A 521 -37.72 -24.85 -38.41
CA LEU A 521 -38.40 -23.55 -38.50
C LEU A 521 -39.15 -23.21 -37.22
#